data_AF-A0A6P1F2P1-F1
#
_entry.id   AF-A0A6P1F2P1-F1
#
_cell.length_a   1.000
_cell.length_b   1.000
_cell.length_c   1.000
_cell.angle_alpha   90.00
_cell.angle_beta   90.00
_cell.angle_gamma   90.00
#
_symmetry.space_group_name_H-M   'P 1'
#
loop_
_entity.id
_entity.type
_entity.pdbx_description
1 polymer ?
#
loop_
_entity_poly.entity_id
_entity_poly.type
_entity_poly.pdbx_seq_one_letter_code
_entity_poly.pdbx_strand_id
1 'polypeptide(L)'
;MRGRSDSRETLVVSRDIGTGEPRSSATQRLSLSADGRALDIETRVQWRERQKLLKLAFDFDVHAETAASEIQFGHVRRPTHRNTSWDAARFETVAHRWLHVDEPGFGVTVANDRVYGHDVTRVSRREGGTTTVVRESLLRAPTFPDPAADQGEHVFRHSVSTGGVLDAVAEGYRLNLPLREVGTGPRVEIEPIVRVDGSRSVLVEAVKLAEDGSGDVIVRVYESRGGRAVADLIAGFPAAGATRTDLLERALPDQPGDAMHLEMRPFEIATVRISVSG
;
A
#
# COMPACT_ATOMS: atom_id res chain seq x y z
N MET A 1 1.12 21.69 -25.49
CA MET A 1 2.41 21.84 -24.78
C MET A 1 3.26 20.64 -25.17
N ARG A 2 4.51 20.85 -25.61
CA ARG A 2 5.39 19.80 -26.17
C ARG A 2 5.63 18.69 -25.15
N GLY A 3 5.55 17.43 -25.58
CA GLY A 3 5.88 16.26 -24.78
C GLY A 3 7.28 16.40 -24.20
N ARG A 4 7.37 16.54 -22.88
CA ARG A 4 8.62 16.29 -22.17
C ARG A 4 8.88 14.79 -22.31
N SER A 5 9.96 14.44 -23.00
CA SER A 5 10.68 13.22 -22.71
C SER A 5 10.93 13.23 -21.19
N ASP A 6 10.28 12.32 -20.47
CA ASP A 6 10.47 12.10 -19.04
C ASP A 6 11.83 11.40 -18.88
N SER A 7 12.92 12.12 -19.14
CA SER A 7 14.28 11.64 -18.88
C SER A 7 14.52 11.71 -17.37
N ARG A 8 13.81 10.88 -16.61
CA ARG A 8 14.15 10.70 -15.19
C ARG A 8 15.53 10.07 -15.14
N GLU A 9 16.43 10.72 -14.42
CA GLU A 9 17.73 10.13 -14.14
C GLU A 9 17.49 8.79 -13.45
N THR A 10 17.92 7.73 -14.12
CA THR A 10 17.68 6.35 -13.71
C THR A 10 19.02 5.67 -13.54
N LEU A 11 19.31 5.19 -12.33
CA LEU A 11 20.43 4.32 -12.07
C LEU A 11 20.01 2.88 -12.39
N VAL A 12 20.81 2.18 -13.18
CA VAL A 12 20.60 0.75 -13.49
C VAL A 12 21.71 -0.07 -12.88
N VAL A 13 21.34 -1.07 -12.09
CA VAL A 13 22.27 -2.00 -11.44
C VAL A 13 21.90 -3.42 -11.85
N SER A 14 22.84 -4.14 -12.47
CA SER A 14 22.68 -5.55 -12.83
C SER A 14 23.65 -6.43 -12.07
N ARG A 15 23.18 -7.57 -11.57
CA ARG A 15 23.97 -8.53 -10.79
C ARG A 15 23.53 -9.95 -11.07
N ASP A 16 24.48 -10.88 -11.07
CA ASP A 16 24.18 -12.30 -10.89
C ASP A 16 23.73 -12.52 -9.45
N ILE A 17 22.63 -13.26 -9.26
CA ILE A 17 22.03 -13.49 -7.94
C ILE A 17 21.79 -14.99 -7.73
N GLY A 18 22.87 -15.74 -7.54
CA GLY A 18 22.79 -17.17 -7.31
C GLY A 18 24.11 -17.85 -7.58
N THR A 19 24.19 -19.12 -7.21
CA THR A 19 25.36 -19.96 -7.46
C THR A 19 25.03 -21.15 -8.36
N GLY A 20 23.78 -21.25 -8.84
CA GLY A 20 23.32 -22.33 -9.72
C GLY A 20 23.74 -22.13 -11.17
N GLU A 21 23.69 -23.23 -11.94
CA GLU A 21 23.86 -23.26 -13.39
C GLU A 21 22.56 -23.75 -14.04
N PRO A 22 21.94 -22.98 -14.96
CA PRO A 22 22.36 -21.67 -15.41
C PRO A 22 21.99 -20.56 -14.40
N ARG A 23 22.81 -19.51 -14.33
CA ARG A 23 22.75 -18.47 -13.30
C ARG A 23 21.44 -17.68 -13.32
N SER A 24 20.96 -17.35 -12.13
CA SER A 24 19.93 -16.34 -11.92
C SER A 24 20.54 -14.94 -11.95
N SER A 25 19.78 -13.95 -12.43
CA SER A 25 20.24 -12.55 -12.49
C SER A 25 19.13 -11.58 -12.09
N ALA A 26 19.53 -10.41 -11.58
CA ALA A 26 18.63 -9.33 -11.24
C ALA A 26 19.12 -8.02 -11.85
N THR A 27 18.18 -7.23 -12.37
CA THR A 27 18.43 -5.87 -12.83
C THR A 27 17.46 -4.93 -12.14
N GLN A 28 18.00 -3.97 -11.40
CA GLN A 28 17.25 -2.93 -10.71
C GLN A 28 17.37 -1.62 -11.49
N ARG A 29 16.23 -0.95 -11.68
CA ARG A 29 16.16 0.43 -12.13
C ARG A 29 15.70 1.27 -10.95
N LEU A 30 16.49 2.26 -10.58
CA LEU A 30 16.24 3.17 -9.46
C LEU A 30 16.05 4.57 -10.02
N SER A 31 14.93 5.19 -9.70
CA SER A 31 14.59 6.55 -10.15
C SER A 31 13.79 7.26 -9.07
N LEU A 32 13.80 8.59 -9.07
CA LEU A 32 12.87 9.33 -8.23
C LEU A 32 11.46 9.34 -8.84
N SER A 33 10.45 9.36 -7.97
CA SER A 33 9.06 9.63 -8.35
C SER A 33 8.94 10.99 -9.04
N ALA A 34 7.86 11.21 -9.77
CA ALA A 34 7.67 12.44 -10.57
C ALA A 34 7.72 13.73 -9.72
N ASP A 35 7.30 13.65 -8.46
CA ASP A 35 7.33 14.75 -7.49
C ASP A 35 8.63 14.80 -6.65
N GLY A 36 9.54 13.86 -6.86
CA GLY A 36 10.83 13.76 -6.18
C GLY A 36 10.76 13.32 -4.71
N ARG A 37 9.61 12.81 -4.25
CA ARG A 37 9.38 12.48 -2.83
C ARG A 37 9.62 11.01 -2.48
N ALA A 38 9.75 10.15 -3.48
CA ALA A 38 9.99 8.73 -3.28
C ALA A 38 11.06 8.20 -4.24
N LEU A 39 11.73 7.14 -3.82
CA LEU A 39 12.63 6.33 -4.64
C LEU A 39 11.84 5.14 -5.21
N ASP A 40 11.54 5.18 -6.50
CA ASP A 40 10.95 4.08 -7.25
C ASP A 40 12.03 3.05 -7.63
N ILE A 41 11.78 1.77 -7.33
CA ILE A 41 12.69 0.66 -7.59
C ILE A 41 11.95 -0.42 -8.38
N GLU A 42 12.29 -0.58 -9.66
CA GLU A 42 11.83 -1.70 -10.49
C GLU A 42 12.91 -2.78 -10.51
N THR A 43 12.60 -3.96 -9.97
CA THR A 43 13.52 -5.12 -9.94
C THR A 43 13.03 -6.19 -10.91
N ARG A 44 13.78 -6.42 -12.00
CA ARG A 44 13.58 -7.57 -12.90
C ARG A 44 14.48 -8.71 -12.46
N VAL A 45 13.93 -9.91 -12.35
CA VAL A 45 14.66 -11.11 -11.96
C VAL A 45 14.47 -12.20 -13.01
N GLN A 46 15.57 -12.78 -13.49
CA GLN A 46 15.57 -14.05 -14.18
C GLN A 46 15.88 -15.13 -13.13
N TRP A 47 14.85 -15.84 -12.70
CA TRP A 47 14.91 -16.77 -11.57
C TRP A 47 15.07 -18.21 -12.04
N ARG A 48 16.17 -18.84 -11.60
CA ARG A 48 16.54 -20.22 -11.95
C ARG A 48 16.97 -21.05 -10.75
N GLU A 49 16.90 -20.47 -9.55
CA GLU A 49 17.34 -21.13 -8.32
C GLU A 49 16.35 -22.23 -7.88
N ARG A 50 16.82 -23.15 -7.05
CA ARG A 50 16.01 -24.18 -6.38
C ARG A 50 16.28 -24.15 -4.89
N GLN A 51 15.23 -24.29 -4.08
CA GLN A 51 15.28 -24.27 -2.62
C GLN A 51 15.96 -23.01 -2.06
N LYS A 52 15.72 -21.86 -2.71
CA LYS A 52 16.21 -20.53 -2.30
C LYS A 52 15.04 -19.57 -2.05
N LEU A 53 15.34 -18.53 -1.28
CA LEU A 53 14.47 -17.38 -1.04
C LEU A 53 15.27 -16.12 -1.36
N LEU A 54 14.78 -15.33 -2.31
CA LEU A 54 15.31 -14.02 -2.64
C LEU A 54 14.55 -12.96 -1.83
N LYS A 55 15.28 -12.16 -1.06
CA LYS A 55 14.73 -11.00 -0.36
C LYS A 55 15.36 -9.71 -0.88
N LEU A 56 14.55 -8.65 -0.97
CA LEU A 56 15.04 -7.28 -1.05
C LEU A 56 15.17 -6.74 0.37
N ALA A 57 16.30 -6.11 0.70
CA ALA A 57 16.60 -5.64 2.05
C ALA A 57 16.95 -4.15 2.05
N PHE A 58 16.45 -3.45 3.06
CA PHE A 58 16.70 -2.05 3.33
C PHE A 58 17.19 -1.89 4.77
N ASP A 59 18.43 -1.44 4.92
CA ASP A 59 19.04 -1.15 6.21
C ASP A 59 18.81 0.32 6.55
N PHE A 60 17.73 0.63 7.26
CA PHE A 60 17.39 2.00 7.62
C PHE A 60 18.01 2.39 8.96
N ASP A 61 18.61 3.57 9.01
CA ASP A 61 19.06 4.18 10.25
C ASP A 61 17.88 4.78 11.03
N VAL A 62 16.99 3.92 11.51
CA VAL A 62 15.78 4.29 12.26
C VAL A 62 15.67 3.39 13.49
N HIS A 63 15.56 4.00 14.67
CA HIS A 63 15.30 3.32 15.93
C HIS A 63 13.79 3.06 16.08
N ALA A 64 13.27 2.04 15.39
CA ALA A 64 11.85 1.71 15.45
C ALA A 64 11.57 0.64 16.52
N GLU A 65 10.69 0.94 17.47
CA GLU A 65 10.18 -0.06 18.44
C GLU A 65 9.13 -1.00 17.82
N THR A 66 8.36 -0.46 16.87
CA THR A 66 7.30 -1.18 16.14
C THR A 66 7.38 -0.88 14.64
N ALA A 67 6.83 -1.77 13.83
CA ALA A 67 6.56 -1.54 12.43
C ALA A 67 5.05 -1.56 12.20
N ALA A 68 4.52 -0.53 11.52
CA ALA A 68 3.14 -0.54 11.02
C ALA A 68 3.12 -1.25 9.66
N SER A 69 2.17 -2.16 9.45
CA SER A 69 2.01 -2.80 8.16
C SER A 69 0.54 -2.83 7.76
N GLU A 70 0.28 -2.63 6.47
CA GLU A 70 -1.08 -2.60 5.96
C GLU A 70 -1.79 -3.95 6.12
N ILE A 71 -3.06 -3.87 6.49
CA ILE A 71 -4.05 -4.93 6.38
C ILE A 71 -5.30 -4.38 5.67
N GLN A 72 -6.33 -5.20 5.47
CA GLN A 72 -7.61 -4.70 4.95
C GLN A 72 -8.13 -3.55 5.83
N PHE A 73 -8.43 -2.41 5.21
CA PHE A 73 -9.05 -1.25 5.85
C PHE A 73 -8.29 -0.68 7.07
N GLY A 74 -6.96 -0.79 7.08
CA GLY A 74 -6.17 -0.21 8.17
C GLY A 74 -4.75 -0.75 8.21
N HIS A 75 -4.16 -0.72 9.39
CA HIS A 75 -2.84 -1.26 9.62
C HIS A 75 -2.71 -1.76 11.05
N VAL A 76 -1.74 -2.65 11.26
CA VAL A 76 -1.40 -3.12 12.60
C VAL A 76 0.06 -2.81 12.90
N ARG A 77 0.34 -2.44 14.16
CA ARG A 77 1.71 -2.24 14.64
C ARG A 77 2.20 -3.51 15.31
N ARG A 78 3.38 -3.98 14.89
CA ARG A 78 4.04 -5.16 15.48
C ARG A 78 5.40 -4.77 16.04
N PRO A 79 5.81 -5.29 17.21
CA PRO A 79 7.15 -5.07 17.74
C PRO A 79 8.24 -5.51 16.75
N THR A 80 9.32 -4.73 16.64
CA THR A 80 10.50 -5.06 15.80
C THR A 80 11.55 -5.90 16.52
N HIS A 81 11.39 -6.07 17.83
CA HIS A 81 12.30 -6.80 18.69
C HIS A 81 11.87 -8.24 18.89
N ARG A 82 12.83 -9.12 19.18
CA ARG A 82 12.59 -10.55 19.44
C ARG A 82 12.83 -10.88 20.90
N ASN A 83 11.90 -10.51 21.78
CA ASN A 83 12.06 -10.70 23.24
C ASN A 83 11.42 -12.00 23.74
N THR A 84 10.42 -12.53 23.04
CA THR A 84 9.74 -13.78 23.41
C THR A 84 9.95 -14.88 22.37
N SER A 85 9.70 -16.14 22.75
CA SER A 85 9.68 -17.26 21.80
C SER A 85 8.63 -17.07 20.69
N TRP A 86 7.55 -16.35 20.99
CA TRP A 86 6.53 -15.94 20.01
C TRP A 86 7.06 -14.91 19.01
N ASP A 87 7.89 -13.97 19.46
CA ASP A 87 8.58 -13.00 18.58
C ASP A 87 9.68 -13.66 17.76
N ALA A 88 10.36 -14.66 18.33
CA ALA A 88 11.35 -15.46 17.61
C ALA A 88 10.70 -16.31 16.49
N ALA A 89 9.46 -16.78 16.68
CA ALA A 89 8.74 -17.59 15.70
C ALA A 89 8.12 -16.77 14.53
N ARG A 90 7.97 -15.44 14.68
CA ARG A 90 7.49 -14.53 13.62
C ARG A 90 8.63 -14.07 12.70
N PHE A 91 9.21 -15.01 11.95
CA PHE A 91 10.28 -14.69 11.00
C PHE A 91 9.80 -13.90 9.78
N GLU A 92 8.50 -13.94 9.48
CA GLU A 92 7.87 -13.28 8.35
C GLU A 92 6.41 -12.96 8.68
N THR A 93 5.93 -11.80 8.26
CA THR A 93 4.58 -11.31 8.48
C THR A 93 3.97 -10.84 7.17
N VAL A 94 2.65 -10.95 7.06
CA VAL A 94 1.91 -10.43 5.92
C VAL A 94 1.70 -8.92 6.07
N ALA A 95 1.97 -8.20 4.99
CA ALA A 95 1.47 -6.86 4.73
C ALA A 95 0.94 -6.80 3.29
N HIS A 96 -0.03 -5.92 3.03
CA HIS A 96 -0.65 -5.82 1.71
C HIS A 96 0.21 -4.99 0.74
N ARG A 97 0.16 -3.66 0.85
CA ARG A 97 0.86 -2.77 -0.09
C ARG A 97 2.03 -2.01 0.52
N TRP A 98 2.10 -1.89 1.85
CA TRP A 98 3.15 -1.11 2.49
C TRP A 98 3.50 -1.58 3.90
N LEU A 99 4.73 -1.27 4.28
CA LEU A 99 5.27 -1.35 5.63
C LEU A 99 5.95 -0.02 5.99
N HIS A 100 5.76 0.42 7.23
CA HIS A 100 6.27 1.69 7.73
C HIS A 100 6.98 1.49 9.07
N VAL A 101 8.18 2.07 9.20
CA VAL A 101 8.96 2.10 10.43
C VAL A 101 9.25 3.54 10.80
N ASP A 102 9.03 3.90 12.05
CA ASP A 102 9.11 5.27 12.54
C ASP A 102 9.83 5.40 13.88
N GLU A 103 10.40 6.57 14.08
CA GLU A 103 10.90 7.11 15.34
C GLU A 103 10.40 8.57 15.49
N PRO A 104 10.54 9.22 16.66
CA PRO A 104 10.06 10.59 16.83
C PRO A 104 10.64 11.56 15.79
N GLY A 105 9.78 12.05 14.90
CA GLY A 105 10.13 13.06 13.90
C GLY A 105 10.60 12.51 12.54
N PHE A 106 10.76 11.19 12.38
CA PHE A 106 11.15 10.58 11.12
C PHE A 106 10.54 9.20 10.91
N GLY A 107 10.09 8.92 9.69
CA GLY A 107 9.52 7.63 9.33
C GLY A 107 9.83 7.29 7.89
N VAL A 108 10.00 5.99 7.62
CA VAL A 108 10.30 5.46 6.30
C VAL A 108 9.28 4.40 5.94
N THR A 109 8.77 4.47 4.72
CA THR A 109 7.84 3.52 4.14
C THR A 109 8.53 2.74 3.04
N VAL A 110 8.27 1.44 3.00
CA VAL A 110 8.48 0.60 1.82
C VAL A 110 7.10 0.17 1.33
N ALA A 111 6.72 0.62 0.14
CA ALA A 111 5.51 0.19 -0.55
C ALA A 111 5.86 -0.75 -1.71
N ASN A 112 4.97 -1.69 -2.04
CA ASN A 112 5.14 -2.64 -3.14
C ASN A 112 3.82 -2.91 -3.89
N ASP A 113 3.91 -3.54 -5.06
CA ASP A 113 2.76 -3.82 -5.93
C ASP A 113 2.26 -5.28 -5.92
N ARG A 114 3.00 -6.21 -5.30
CA ARG A 114 2.70 -7.65 -5.40
C ARG A 114 3.34 -8.55 -4.32
N VAL A 115 4.11 -7.99 -3.40
CA VAL A 115 4.86 -8.75 -2.41
C VAL A 115 4.13 -8.70 -1.07
N TYR A 116 3.83 -9.88 -0.52
CA TYR A 116 3.07 -9.99 0.73
C TYR A 116 3.92 -10.43 1.92
N GLY A 117 5.08 -11.05 1.69
CA GLY A 117 5.97 -11.53 2.74
C GLY A 117 6.97 -10.47 3.18
N HIS A 118 6.93 -10.07 4.45
CA HIS A 118 7.78 -9.03 4.99
C HIS A 118 8.44 -9.48 6.29
N ASP A 119 9.67 -9.06 6.54
CA ASP A 119 10.28 -9.20 7.85
C ASP A 119 11.00 -7.92 8.27
N VAL A 120 10.83 -7.57 9.55
CA VAL A 120 11.43 -6.39 10.14
C VAL A 120 12.24 -6.84 11.35
N THR A 121 13.50 -6.42 11.41
CA THR A 121 14.39 -6.80 12.51
C THR A 121 15.15 -5.59 12.99
N ARG A 122 15.09 -5.33 14.30
CA ARG A 122 15.96 -4.36 14.96
C ARG A 122 17.35 -4.96 15.15
N VAL A 123 18.39 -4.22 14.76
CA VAL A 123 19.79 -4.66 14.79
C VAL A 123 20.62 -3.73 15.66
N SER A 124 21.41 -4.28 16.58
CA SER A 124 22.34 -3.50 17.39
C SER A 124 23.60 -3.14 16.62
N ARG A 125 24.08 -1.91 16.78
CA ARG A 125 25.36 -1.45 16.21
C ARG A 125 26.52 -1.85 17.11
N ARG A 126 27.68 -2.08 16.50
CA ARG A 126 28.94 -2.33 17.24
C ARG A 126 29.34 -1.14 18.13
N GLU A 127 29.04 0.08 17.67
CA GLU A 127 29.39 1.33 18.34
C GLU A 127 28.29 1.84 19.30
N GLY A 128 27.21 1.06 19.49
CA GLY A 128 26.06 1.43 20.31
C GLY A 128 24.87 1.97 19.52
N GLY A 129 23.67 1.84 20.10
CA GLY A 129 22.40 2.12 19.44
C GLY A 129 21.86 0.97 18.59
N THR A 130 20.69 1.16 17.99
CA THR A 130 20.07 0.16 17.12
C THR A 130 19.46 0.78 15.87
N THR A 131 19.43 0.02 14.79
CA THR A 131 18.79 0.34 13.51
C THR A 131 17.70 -0.65 13.16
N THR A 132 16.96 -0.40 12.08
CA THR A 132 15.89 -1.28 11.61
C THR A 132 16.19 -1.78 10.21
N VAL A 133 16.20 -3.09 10.05
CA VAL A 133 16.28 -3.75 8.74
C VAL A 133 14.87 -4.16 8.33
N VAL A 134 14.42 -3.67 7.18
CA VAL A 134 13.17 -4.06 6.53
C VAL A 134 13.49 -4.93 5.34
N ARG A 135 12.80 -6.06 5.20
CA ARG A 135 12.97 -6.96 4.05
C ARG A 135 11.65 -7.41 3.48
N GLU A 136 11.63 -7.61 2.17
CA GLU A 136 10.50 -8.16 1.42
C GLU A 136 10.92 -9.43 0.70
N SER A 137 10.12 -10.50 0.84
CA SER A 137 10.32 -11.80 0.20
C SER A 137 9.82 -11.76 -1.24
N LEU A 138 10.72 -11.57 -2.20
CA LEU A 138 10.39 -11.42 -3.61
C LEU A 138 10.01 -12.76 -4.26
N LEU A 139 10.89 -13.75 -4.13
CA LEU A 139 10.77 -15.04 -4.82
C LEU A 139 11.20 -16.18 -3.93
N ARG A 140 10.41 -17.25 -3.92
CA ARG A 140 10.76 -18.54 -3.34
C ARG A 140 10.96 -19.56 -4.45
N ALA A 141 11.75 -20.60 -4.21
CA ALA A 141 11.92 -21.71 -5.15
C ALA A 141 11.64 -23.06 -4.48
N PRO A 142 10.42 -23.30 -3.95
CA PRO A 142 10.08 -24.62 -3.43
C PRO A 142 10.09 -25.65 -4.57
N THR A 143 10.32 -26.91 -4.26
CA THR A 143 10.28 -28.02 -5.24
C THR A 143 9.07 -28.91 -5.06
N PHE A 144 8.20 -28.59 -4.09
CA PHE A 144 6.94 -29.27 -3.82
C PHE A 144 5.88 -28.22 -3.45
N PRO A 145 4.63 -28.34 -3.94
CA PRO A 145 4.12 -29.40 -4.82
C PRO A 145 4.55 -29.26 -6.28
N ASP A 146 5.08 -28.11 -6.69
CA ASP A 146 5.54 -27.83 -8.05
C ASP A 146 7.09 -27.80 -8.12
N PRO A 147 7.74 -28.72 -8.86
CA PRO A 147 9.20 -28.74 -9.06
C PRO A 147 9.77 -27.54 -9.81
N ALA A 148 8.94 -26.78 -10.52
CA ALA A 148 9.30 -25.61 -11.32
C ALA A 148 8.65 -24.32 -10.79
N ALA A 149 8.26 -24.30 -9.52
CA ALA A 149 7.63 -23.14 -8.88
C ALA A 149 8.48 -21.87 -9.07
N ASP A 150 7.80 -20.80 -9.49
CA ASP A 150 8.32 -19.45 -9.66
C ASP A 150 9.55 -19.34 -10.59
N GLN A 151 9.88 -20.35 -11.41
CA GLN A 151 10.95 -20.24 -12.40
C GLN A 151 10.60 -19.23 -13.50
N GLY A 152 11.60 -18.52 -14.04
CA GLY A 152 11.43 -17.62 -15.17
C GLY A 152 11.60 -16.13 -14.83
N GLU A 153 10.97 -15.27 -15.62
CA GLU A 153 11.09 -13.82 -15.47
C GLU A 153 10.04 -13.24 -14.54
N HIS A 154 10.50 -12.39 -13.62
CA HIS A 154 9.65 -11.67 -12.68
C HIS A 154 10.00 -10.19 -12.67
N VAL A 155 9.00 -9.37 -12.40
CA VAL A 155 9.16 -7.92 -12.21
C VAL A 155 8.51 -7.55 -10.89
N PHE A 156 9.22 -6.80 -10.06
CA PHE A 156 8.72 -6.26 -8.80
C PHE A 156 8.87 -4.76 -8.81
N ARG A 157 7.88 -4.04 -8.27
CA ARG A 157 7.98 -2.59 -8.08
C ARG A 157 7.87 -2.27 -6.61
N HIS A 158 8.78 -1.44 -6.16
CA HIS A 158 8.79 -0.90 -4.81
C HIS A 158 8.91 0.61 -4.89
N SER A 159 8.45 1.26 -3.84
CA SER A 159 8.69 2.68 -3.61
C SER A 159 9.12 2.88 -2.17
N VAL A 160 10.20 3.63 -1.99
CA VAL A 160 10.71 4.02 -0.66
C VAL A 160 10.48 5.51 -0.47
N SER A 161 9.67 5.88 0.52
CA SER A 161 9.35 7.27 0.81
C SER A 161 9.49 7.57 2.29
N THR A 162 9.56 8.85 2.64
CA THR A 162 9.61 9.32 4.03
C THR A 162 8.31 10.02 4.38
N GLY A 163 7.91 9.95 5.65
CA GLY A 163 6.70 10.63 6.13
C GLY A 163 6.11 9.94 7.35
N GLY A 164 4.84 10.17 7.60
CA GLY A 164 4.06 9.43 8.59
C GLY A 164 3.26 8.29 7.98
N VAL A 165 2.50 7.60 8.82
CA VAL A 165 1.69 6.44 8.39
C VAL A 165 0.64 6.78 7.32
N LEU A 166 0.11 8.00 7.29
CA LEU A 166 -0.82 8.41 6.23
C LEU A 166 -0.11 8.60 4.88
N ASP A 167 1.15 9.07 4.89
CA ASP A 167 1.97 9.11 3.69
C ASP A 167 2.27 7.69 3.21
N ALA A 168 2.47 6.74 4.14
CA ALA A 168 2.62 5.32 3.81
C ALA A 168 1.40 4.74 3.11
N VAL A 169 0.20 5.05 3.62
CA VAL A 169 -1.08 4.66 2.99
C VAL A 169 -1.19 5.25 1.59
N ALA A 170 -0.95 6.55 1.44
CA ALA A 170 -0.98 7.22 0.14
C ALA A 170 0.01 6.60 -0.86
N GLU A 171 1.21 6.24 -0.39
CA GLU A 171 2.24 5.60 -1.20
C GLU A 171 1.82 4.20 -1.68
N GLY A 172 1.20 3.40 -0.79
CA GLY A 172 0.61 2.11 -1.14
C GLY A 172 -0.45 2.24 -2.24
N TYR A 173 -1.34 3.22 -2.14
CA TYR A 173 -2.32 3.50 -3.21
C TYR A 173 -1.65 3.99 -4.49
N ARG A 174 -0.69 4.93 -4.41
CA ARG A 174 0.00 5.49 -5.58
C ARG A 174 0.61 4.39 -6.45
N LEU A 175 1.24 3.39 -5.83
CA LEU A 175 1.90 2.29 -6.53
C LEU A 175 0.90 1.27 -7.10
N ASN A 176 -0.23 1.05 -6.41
CA ASN A 176 -1.23 0.02 -6.78
C ASN A 176 -2.39 0.55 -7.64
N LEU A 177 -2.56 1.87 -7.74
CA LEU A 177 -3.52 2.54 -8.62
C LEU A 177 -2.77 3.47 -9.60
N PRO A 178 -1.97 2.90 -10.53
CA PRO A 178 -1.20 3.71 -11.45
C PRO A 178 -2.11 4.55 -12.35
N LEU A 179 -1.66 5.76 -12.66
CA LEU A 179 -2.34 6.65 -13.60
C LEU A 179 -2.56 5.93 -14.94
N ARG A 180 -3.78 5.99 -15.46
CA ARG A 180 -4.13 5.46 -16.78
C ARG A 180 -4.37 6.63 -17.72
N GLU A 181 -3.60 6.69 -18.80
CA GLU A 181 -3.81 7.66 -19.87
C GLU A 181 -4.85 7.10 -20.84
N VAL A 182 -5.97 7.83 -21.03
CA VAL A 182 -7.06 7.43 -21.92
C VAL A 182 -7.14 8.44 -23.07
N GLY A 183 -6.76 7.99 -24.27
CA GLY A 183 -6.81 8.78 -25.50
C GLY A 183 -5.65 9.78 -25.67
N THR A 184 -5.60 10.40 -26.85
CA THR A 184 -4.59 11.41 -27.23
C THR A 184 -5.20 12.81 -27.43
N GLY A 185 -6.46 12.98 -27.03
CA GLY A 185 -7.21 14.24 -27.16
C GLY A 185 -6.79 15.31 -26.16
N PRO A 186 -7.44 16.48 -26.19
CA PRO A 186 -7.21 17.51 -25.18
C PRO A 186 -7.50 16.97 -23.78
N ARG A 187 -6.73 17.41 -22.79
CA ARG A 187 -6.97 17.08 -21.38
C ARG A 187 -8.36 17.56 -21.01
N VAL A 188 -9.22 16.62 -20.61
CA VAL A 188 -10.53 16.90 -20.03
C VAL A 188 -10.40 16.69 -18.53
N GLU A 189 -10.82 17.67 -17.74
CA GLU A 189 -10.98 17.48 -16.30
C GLU A 189 -12.23 16.64 -16.05
N ILE A 190 -12.05 15.55 -15.32
CA ILE A 190 -13.14 14.65 -14.93
C ILE A 190 -13.45 14.96 -13.48
N GLU A 191 -14.67 15.45 -13.23
CA GLU A 191 -15.16 15.67 -11.88
C GLU A 191 -15.23 14.33 -11.12
N PRO A 192 -14.74 14.26 -9.87
CA PRO A 192 -14.84 13.05 -9.07
C PRO A 192 -16.30 12.64 -8.85
N ILE A 193 -16.61 11.35 -9.04
CA ILE A 193 -17.95 10.81 -8.72
C ILE A 193 -18.28 11.05 -7.25
N VAL A 194 -17.29 10.94 -6.38
CA VAL A 194 -17.36 11.27 -4.95
C VAL A 194 -16.05 11.86 -4.47
N ARG A 195 -16.13 12.74 -3.48
CA ARG A 195 -15.00 13.35 -2.78
C ARG A 195 -15.20 13.23 -1.28
N VAL A 196 -14.11 13.11 -0.54
CA VAL A 196 -14.12 13.23 0.93
C VAL A 196 -13.40 14.54 1.29
N ASP A 197 -14.00 15.31 2.20
CA ASP A 197 -13.43 16.55 2.74
C ASP A 197 -13.29 16.47 4.27
N GLY A 198 -12.48 17.33 4.87
CA GLY A 198 -12.35 17.45 6.33
C GLY A 198 -11.31 16.53 7.01
N SER A 199 -11.01 15.35 6.45
CA SER A 199 -9.95 14.47 6.98
C SER A 199 -9.15 13.76 5.89
N ARG A 200 -7.82 13.76 6.03
CA ARG A 200 -6.91 12.95 5.19
C ARG A 200 -6.91 11.47 5.55
N SER A 201 -7.42 11.10 6.72
CA SER A 201 -7.41 9.70 7.15
C SER A 201 -8.66 8.93 6.74
N VAL A 202 -9.70 9.61 6.24
CA VAL A 202 -10.90 8.95 5.71
C VAL A 202 -10.72 8.76 4.21
N LEU A 203 -10.65 7.52 3.77
CA LEU A 203 -10.37 7.17 2.37
C LEU A 203 -11.54 6.44 1.74
N VAL A 204 -11.83 6.75 0.48
CA VAL A 204 -12.79 6.00 -0.34
C VAL A 204 -12.10 4.73 -0.82
N GLU A 205 -12.63 3.57 -0.44
CA GLU A 205 -12.12 2.28 -0.89
C GLU A 205 -12.91 1.76 -2.10
N ALA A 206 -14.22 2.00 -2.13
CA ALA A 206 -15.06 1.50 -3.21
C ALA A 206 -16.17 2.49 -3.56
N VAL A 207 -16.43 2.58 -4.87
CA VAL A 207 -17.59 3.24 -5.46
C VAL A 207 -18.19 2.27 -6.46
N LYS A 208 -19.46 1.92 -6.27
CA LYS A 208 -20.17 0.99 -7.16
C LYS A 208 -21.65 1.31 -7.19
N LEU A 209 -22.37 0.75 -8.16
CA LEU A 209 -23.84 0.76 -8.13
C LEU A 209 -24.37 -0.19 -7.05
N ALA A 210 -25.55 0.12 -6.52
CA ALA A 210 -26.30 -0.75 -5.64
C ALA A 210 -26.67 -2.06 -6.36
N GLU A 211 -26.63 -3.17 -5.61
CA GLU A 211 -26.87 -4.52 -6.19
C GLU A 211 -28.32 -4.74 -6.62
N ASP A 212 -29.25 -3.99 -6.05
CA ASP A 212 -30.69 -4.06 -6.35
C ASP A 212 -31.09 -3.44 -7.70
N GLY A 213 -30.14 -2.84 -8.42
CA GLY A 213 -30.39 -2.24 -9.73
C GLY A 213 -31.15 -0.92 -9.69
N SER A 214 -31.33 -0.32 -8.51
CA SER A 214 -31.98 0.99 -8.33
C SER A 214 -31.30 2.15 -9.07
N GLY A 215 -30.00 2.00 -9.39
CA GLY A 215 -29.16 3.08 -9.88
C GLY A 215 -28.50 3.90 -8.76
N ASP A 216 -28.81 3.60 -7.50
CA ASP A 216 -28.16 4.21 -6.35
C ASP A 216 -26.66 3.89 -6.32
N VAL A 217 -25.88 4.79 -5.71
CA VAL A 217 -24.43 4.66 -5.60
C VAL A 217 -24.05 4.23 -4.18
N ILE A 218 -23.30 3.14 -4.08
CA ILE A 218 -22.70 2.65 -2.85
C ILE A 218 -21.27 3.17 -2.76
N VAL A 219 -20.97 3.85 -1.67
CA VAL A 219 -19.65 4.36 -1.34
C VAL A 219 -19.17 3.70 -0.06
N ARG A 220 -18.02 3.04 -0.11
CA ARG A 220 -17.36 2.50 1.08
C ARG A 220 -16.16 3.34 1.41
N VAL A 221 -16.12 3.82 2.65
CA VAL A 221 -15.02 4.59 3.21
C VAL A 221 -14.47 3.89 4.44
N TYR A 222 -13.22 4.20 4.79
CA TYR A 222 -12.63 3.73 6.04
C TYR A 222 -11.69 4.76 6.65
N GLU A 223 -11.52 4.68 7.97
CA GLU A 223 -10.53 5.45 8.71
C GLU A 223 -9.18 4.71 8.70
N SER A 224 -8.16 5.30 8.09
CA SER A 224 -6.90 4.62 7.78
C SER A 224 -5.79 4.78 8.84
N ARG A 225 -5.95 5.72 9.78
CA ARG A 225 -4.90 6.08 10.75
C ARG A 225 -4.98 5.27 12.05
N GLY A 226 -6.14 4.72 12.38
CA GLY A 226 -6.43 4.18 13.71
C GLY A 226 -6.83 5.25 14.72
N GLY A 227 -7.44 6.34 14.27
CA GLY A 227 -7.87 7.44 15.13
C GLY A 227 -9.32 7.85 14.90
N ARG A 228 -9.81 8.81 15.69
CA ARG A 228 -11.09 9.47 15.39
C ARG A 228 -10.89 10.48 14.25
N ALA A 229 -11.88 10.59 13.38
CA ALA A 229 -11.90 11.54 12.27
C ALA A 229 -13.31 12.05 12.02
N VAL A 230 -13.42 13.30 11.58
CA VAL A 230 -14.66 13.88 11.07
C VAL A 230 -14.41 14.27 9.62
N ALA A 231 -15.30 13.87 8.72
CA ALA A 231 -15.19 14.14 7.30
C ALA A 231 -16.57 14.25 6.64
N ASP A 232 -16.65 14.92 5.51
CA ASP A 232 -17.87 15.02 4.71
C ASP A 232 -17.70 14.24 3.41
N LEU A 233 -18.63 13.35 3.11
CA LEU A 233 -18.73 12.70 1.81
C LEU A 233 -19.53 13.61 0.88
N ILE A 234 -18.99 13.90 -0.30
CA ILE A 234 -19.59 14.83 -1.26
C ILE A 234 -19.81 14.07 -2.57
N ALA A 235 -21.05 14.02 -3.04
CA ALA A 235 -21.41 13.44 -4.33
C ALA A 235 -21.15 14.43 -5.47
N GLY A 236 -20.51 13.99 -6.54
CA GLY A 236 -20.33 14.74 -7.79
C GLY A 236 -21.53 14.65 -8.74
N PHE A 237 -22.68 14.22 -8.23
CA PHE A 237 -23.92 14.00 -8.98
C PHE A 237 -25.14 14.42 -8.13
N PRO A 238 -26.32 14.64 -8.73
CA PRO A 238 -27.53 15.00 -7.99
C PRO A 238 -27.94 13.89 -7.01
N ALA A 239 -27.77 14.14 -5.71
CA ALA A 239 -28.14 13.22 -4.64
C ALA A 239 -29.52 13.59 -4.07
N ALA A 240 -30.45 12.63 -4.05
CA ALA A 240 -31.78 12.78 -3.43
C ALA A 240 -31.77 12.52 -1.93
N GLY A 241 -30.78 11.75 -1.45
CA GLY A 241 -30.63 11.38 -0.04
C GLY A 241 -29.49 10.39 0.15
N ALA A 242 -29.18 10.11 1.41
CA ALA A 242 -28.15 9.15 1.77
C ALA A 242 -28.52 8.38 3.05
N THR A 243 -28.08 7.12 3.12
CA THR A 243 -28.34 6.22 4.24
C THR A 243 -27.08 5.41 4.56
N ARG A 244 -26.74 5.24 5.84
CA ARG A 244 -25.69 4.30 6.26
C ARG A 244 -26.18 2.87 6.11
N THR A 245 -25.33 2.02 5.56
CA THR A 245 -25.65 0.61 5.41
C THR A 245 -24.58 -0.27 6.04
N ASP A 246 -24.93 -1.52 6.29
CA ASP A 246 -23.93 -2.55 6.48
C ASP A 246 -23.21 -2.90 5.16
N LEU A 247 -22.32 -3.89 5.21
CA LEU A 247 -21.55 -4.31 4.05
C LEU A 247 -22.39 -4.95 2.93
N LEU A 248 -23.63 -5.37 3.25
CA LEU A 248 -24.60 -5.97 2.34
C LEU A 248 -25.68 -4.95 1.90
N GLU A 249 -25.42 -3.65 2.06
CA GLU A 249 -26.29 -2.56 1.61
C GLU A 249 -27.63 -2.45 2.34
N ARG A 250 -27.76 -3.11 3.49
CA ARG A 250 -28.96 -3.03 4.34
C ARG A 250 -28.85 -1.83 5.26
N ALA A 251 -29.90 -1.02 5.34
CA ALA A 251 -29.92 0.16 6.19
C ALA A 251 -29.63 -0.20 7.66
N LEU A 252 -28.75 0.57 8.30
CA LEU A 252 -28.50 0.45 9.73
C LEU A 252 -29.69 1.02 10.53
N PRO A 253 -30.01 0.45 11.71
CA PRO A 253 -31.15 0.90 12.52
C PRO A 253 -30.92 2.30 13.14
N ASP A 254 -29.69 2.58 13.59
CA ASP A 254 -29.31 3.85 14.22
C ASP A 254 -28.59 4.75 13.20
N GLN A 255 -29.37 5.45 12.38
CA GLN A 255 -28.84 6.37 11.38
C GLN A 255 -28.38 7.67 12.04
N PRO A 256 -27.20 8.22 11.66
CA PRO A 256 -26.88 9.61 11.96
C PRO A 256 -27.90 10.53 11.26
N GLY A 257 -28.08 11.76 11.77
CA GLY A 257 -28.99 12.73 11.16
C GLY A 257 -28.61 13.10 9.72
N ASP A 258 -27.32 13.09 9.41
CA ASP A 258 -26.78 13.18 8.06
C ASP A 258 -25.82 12.00 7.82
N ALA A 259 -26.15 11.13 6.86
CA ALA A 259 -25.33 9.97 6.53
C ALA A 259 -24.06 10.32 5.73
N MET A 260 -24.01 11.51 5.12
CA MET A 260 -22.86 12.03 4.39
C MET A 260 -21.87 12.74 5.33
N HIS A 261 -22.32 13.17 6.50
CA HIS A 261 -21.44 13.58 7.60
C HIS A 261 -20.85 12.33 8.30
N LEU A 262 -19.53 12.21 8.28
CA LEU A 262 -18.81 11.02 8.73
C LEU A 262 -18.06 11.29 10.04
N GLU A 263 -18.64 10.87 11.16
CA GLU A 263 -17.92 10.76 12.44
C GLU A 263 -17.35 9.34 12.60
N MET A 264 -16.08 9.16 12.28
CA MET A 264 -15.44 7.85 12.22
C MET A 264 -14.65 7.53 13.50
N ARG A 265 -14.80 6.30 13.97
CA ARG A 265 -13.97 5.68 15.02
C ARG A 265 -12.66 5.13 14.43
N PRO A 266 -11.65 4.85 15.28
CA PRO A 266 -10.43 4.19 14.85
C PRO A 266 -10.67 2.94 13.99
N PHE A 267 -10.12 2.93 12.77
CA PHE A 267 -10.27 1.83 11.80
C PHE A 267 -11.72 1.45 11.44
N GLU A 268 -12.66 2.37 11.62
CA GLU A 268 -14.04 2.12 11.22
C GLU A 268 -14.16 2.03 9.70
N ILE A 269 -14.97 1.07 9.25
CA ILE A 269 -15.43 0.96 7.87
C ILE A 269 -16.87 1.42 7.86
N ALA A 270 -17.21 2.33 6.97
CA ALA A 270 -18.57 2.78 6.81
C ALA A 270 -19.01 2.69 5.35
N THR A 271 -20.24 2.24 5.14
CA THR A 271 -20.86 2.18 3.81
C THR A 271 -22.01 3.18 3.77
N VAL A 272 -22.04 4.02 2.74
CA VAL A 272 -23.08 5.00 2.48
C VAL A 272 -23.75 4.63 1.16
N ARG A 273 -25.06 4.43 1.18
CA ARG A 273 -25.89 4.37 -0.02
C ARG A 273 -26.41 5.77 -0.32
N ILE A 274 -26.11 6.29 -1.51
CA ILE A 274 -26.55 7.61 -1.98
C ILE A 274 -27.58 7.38 -3.06
N SER A 275 -28.80 7.88 -2.85
CA SER A 275 -29.86 7.81 -3.84
C SER A 275 -29.68 8.89 -4.88
N VAL A 276 -29.77 8.52 -6.16
CA VAL A 276 -29.61 9.45 -7.27
C VAL A 276 -30.94 10.16 -7.54
N SER A 277 -30.92 11.49 -7.69
CA SER A 277 -32.09 12.22 -8.18
C SER A 277 -32.23 11.98 -9.69
N GLY A 278 -33.40 11.49 -10.11
CA GLY A 278 -33.74 11.31 -11.52
C GLY A 278 -33.89 12.62 -12.30
#